data_AF-A0A1G1PT10-F1
#
_entry.id   AF-A0A1G1PT10-F1
#
_cell.length_a   1.000
_cell.length_b   1.000
_cell.length_c   1.000
_cell.angle_alpha   90.00
_cell.angle_beta   90.00
_cell.angle_gamma   90.00
#
_symmetry.space_group_name_H-M   'P 1'
#
loop_
_entity.id
_entity.type
_entity.pdbx_description
1 polymer ?
#
loop_
_entity_poly.entity_id
_entity_poly.type
_entity_poly.pdbx_seq_one_letter_code
_entity_poly.pdbx_strand_id
1 'polypeptide(L)'
;MGMSCRPTKQLQHSSLKPSIIEKKCSACGCCIAVCPAGAIIWKNDKAFINQELCVGCAECICACNFDAVSINWKEDPRVFCRRMIDTAKTILSKFKNKIFITLALDITKECDCISTKDEKMISEDIGILASTDILSLDKAVVDLINQDHHRHFKDAGVYEDMFNYGSSKGLGNLEYNLIKV
;
A
#
# COMPACT_ATOMS: atom_id res chain seq x y z
N MET A 1 -4.13 8.03 -3.41
CA MET A 1 -3.91 8.24 -1.97
C MET A 1 -2.43 8.02 -1.68
N GLY A 2 -1.79 8.99 -1.03
CA GLY A 2 -0.32 9.12 -0.96
C GLY A 2 0.21 9.78 -2.24
N MET A 3 1.11 10.76 -2.11
CA MET A 3 1.62 11.65 -3.16
C MET A 3 2.36 10.91 -4.30
N SER A 4 1.61 10.09 -5.04
CA SER A 4 2.07 9.12 -6.01
C SER A 4 1.17 9.18 -7.25
N CYS A 5 1.78 9.06 -8.44
CA CYS A 5 1.02 9.00 -9.69
C CYS A 5 0.41 7.61 -9.91
N ARG A 6 -0.53 7.48 -10.86
CA ARG A 6 -1.22 6.20 -11.15
C ARG A 6 -0.24 5.03 -11.35
N PRO A 7 0.85 5.15 -12.14
CA PRO A 7 1.83 4.08 -12.28
C PRO A 7 2.50 3.68 -10.96
N THR A 8 2.93 4.65 -10.15
CA THR A 8 3.55 4.36 -8.83
C THR A 8 2.55 3.71 -7.88
N LYS A 9 1.29 4.14 -7.90
CA LYS A 9 0.25 3.52 -7.07
C LYS A 9 -0.03 2.09 -7.50
N GLN A 10 0.00 1.81 -8.80
CA GLN A 10 -0.10 0.46 -9.32
C GLN A 10 1.09 -0.39 -8.86
N LEU A 11 2.31 0.13 -8.95
CA LEU A 11 3.51 -0.57 -8.48
C LEU A 11 3.44 -0.94 -6.99
N GLN A 12 2.84 -0.09 -6.15
CA GLN A 12 2.63 -0.43 -4.73
C GLN A 12 1.75 -1.69 -4.58
N HIS A 13 0.71 -1.83 -5.40
CA HIS A 13 -0.34 -2.85 -5.28
C HIS A 13 -0.18 -4.09 -6.18
N SER A 14 0.81 -4.11 -7.07
CA SER A 14 0.84 -5.03 -8.21
C SER A 14 2.06 -5.95 -8.18
N SER A 15 2.37 -6.59 -7.05
CA SER A 15 3.31 -7.72 -7.10
C SER A 15 2.68 -8.91 -7.81
N LEU A 16 1.36 -8.98 -7.82
CA LEU A 16 0.63 -10.06 -8.41
C LEU A 16 0.26 -9.78 -9.87
N LYS A 17 0.68 -10.72 -10.70
CA LYS A 17 0.44 -10.70 -12.14
C LYS A 17 -1.00 -11.15 -12.41
N PRO A 18 -1.76 -10.40 -13.23
CA PRO A 18 -3.16 -10.72 -13.52
C PRO A 18 -3.28 -11.99 -14.38
N SER A 19 -4.49 -12.55 -14.41
CA SER A 19 -4.84 -13.69 -15.28
C SER A 19 -6.12 -13.41 -16.06
N ILE A 20 -6.37 -14.17 -17.14
CA ILE A 20 -7.58 -14.02 -17.95
C ILE A 20 -8.63 -15.03 -17.51
N ILE A 21 -9.86 -14.55 -17.31
CA ILE A 21 -11.06 -15.36 -17.10
C ILE A 21 -11.63 -15.68 -18.48
N GLU A 22 -11.31 -16.86 -19.01
CA GLU A 22 -11.68 -17.27 -20.38
C GLU A 22 -13.18 -17.11 -20.68
N LYS A 23 -14.04 -17.41 -19.70
CA LYS A 23 -15.51 -17.31 -19.82
C LYS A 23 -16.02 -15.88 -20.08
N LYS A 24 -15.29 -14.86 -19.63
CA LYS A 24 -15.66 -13.44 -19.80
C LYS A 24 -14.95 -12.79 -21.00
N CYS A 25 -13.91 -13.43 -21.53
CA CYS A 25 -13.10 -12.87 -22.60
C CYS A 25 -13.85 -12.93 -23.94
N SER A 26 -14.11 -11.76 -24.52
CA SER A 26 -14.77 -11.60 -25.83
C SER A 26 -13.80 -11.69 -27.02
N ALA A 27 -12.50 -11.91 -26.76
CA ALA A 27 -11.44 -11.93 -27.78
C ALA A 27 -11.31 -10.63 -28.61
N CYS A 28 -11.57 -9.47 -28.01
CA CYS A 28 -11.43 -8.17 -28.68
C CYS A 28 -9.98 -7.71 -28.95
N GLY A 29 -8.99 -8.31 -28.28
CA GLY A 29 -7.57 -7.99 -28.46
C GLY A 29 -7.06 -6.70 -27.78
N CYS A 30 -7.93 -5.89 -27.17
CA CYS A 30 -7.53 -4.61 -26.55
C CYS A 30 -6.39 -4.77 -25.52
N CYS A 31 -6.45 -5.82 -24.69
CA CYS A 31 -5.40 -6.09 -23.69
C CYS A 31 -4.03 -6.40 -24.31
N ILE A 32 -3.99 -7.04 -25.47
CA ILE A 32 -2.76 -7.37 -26.20
C ILE A 32 -2.13 -6.08 -26.74
N ALA A 33 -2.95 -5.21 -27.33
CA ALA A 33 -2.50 -3.95 -27.92
C ALA A 33 -1.86 -2.99 -26.90
N VAL A 34 -2.32 -3.00 -25.64
CA VAL A 34 -1.78 -2.15 -24.58
C VAL A 34 -0.65 -2.79 -23.79
N CYS A 35 -0.25 -4.05 -24.05
CA CYS A 35 0.74 -4.71 -23.19
C CYS A 35 2.17 -4.24 -23.54
N PRO A 36 2.86 -3.47 -22.67
CA PRO A 36 4.19 -2.96 -22.98
C PRO A 36 5.27 -4.06 -22.99
N ALA A 37 5.02 -5.16 -22.28
CA ALA A 37 5.94 -6.29 -22.18
C ALA A 37 5.72 -7.36 -23.26
N GLY A 38 4.72 -7.20 -24.14
CA GLY A 38 4.34 -8.24 -25.10
C GLY A 38 3.93 -9.57 -24.43
N ALA A 39 3.50 -9.52 -23.17
CA ALA A 39 3.25 -10.71 -22.35
C ALA A 39 1.90 -11.38 -22.61
N ILE A 40 1.01 -10.75 -23.39
CA ILE A 40 -0.34 -11.27 -23.65
C ILE A 40 -0.42 -11.82 -25.06
N ILE A 41 -0.77 -13.11 -25.17
CA ILE A 41 -0.82 -13.86 -26.43
C ILE A 41 -2.19 -14.51 -26.62
N TRP A 42 -2.48 -14.96 -27.84
CA TRP A 42 -3.65 -15.77 -28.12
C TRP A 42 -3.41 -17.24 -27.76
N LYS A 43 -4.38 -17.84 -27.08
CA LYS A 43 -4.42 -19.28 -26.77
C LYS A 43 -5.88 -19.75 -26.79
N ASN A 44 -6.20 -20.74 -27.62
CA ASN A 44 -7.56 -21.29 -27.76
C ASN A 44 -8.64 -20.20 -27.98
N ASP A 45 -8.41 -19.28 -28.93
CA ASP A 45 -9.29 -18.15 -29.24
C ASP A 45 -9.57 -17.18 -28.08
N LYS A 46 -8.77 -17.24 -27.01
CA LYS A 46 -8.83 -16.33 -25.86
C LYS A 46 -7.47 -15.69 -25.59
N ALA A 47 -7.49 -14.52 -24.97
CA ALA A 47 -6.27 -13.89 -24.47
C ALA A 47 -5.68 -14.71 -23.31
N PHE A 48 -4.35 -14.83 -23.26
CA PHE A 48 -3.60 -15.52 -22.22
C PHE A 48 -2.39 -14.66 -21.82
N ILE A 49 -2.15 -14.52 -20.51
CA ILE A 49 -1.04 -13.73 -19.98
C ILE A 49 0.10 -14.66 -19.59
N ASN A 50 1.23 -14.56 -20.30
CA ASN A 50 2.47 -15.21 -19.92
C ASN A 50 3.02 -14.57 -18.63
N GLN A 51 3.00 -15.36 -17.56
CA GLN A 51 3.38 -14.90 -16.23
C GLN A 51 4.89 -14.66 -16.10
N GLU A 52 5.74 -15.24 -16.94
CA GLU A 52 7.18 -14.99 -16.89
C GLU A 52 7.53 -13.62 -17.45
N LEU A 53 6.90 -13.25 -18.58
CA LEU A 53 7.12 -11.96 -19.25
C LEU A 53 6.33 -10.81 -18.63
N CYS A 54 5.20 -11.11 -17.97
CA CYS A 54 4.36 -10.06 -17.40
C CYS A 54 5.09 -9.30 -16.29
N VAL A 55 5.19 -7.97 -16.45
CA VAL A 55 5.82 -7.06 -15.48
C VAL A 55 4.86 -6.54 -14.42
N GLY A 56 3.59 -6.96 -14.44
CA GLY A 56 2.58 -6.52 -13.47
C GLY A 56 2.17 -5.05 -13.62
N CYS A 57 2.19 -4.46 -14.81
CA CYS A 57 1.76 -3.06 -15.00
C CYS A 57 0.24 -2.84 -14.98
N ALA A 58 -0.55 -3.91 -15.10
CA ALA A 58 -2.01 -3.90 -15.04
C ALA A 58 -2.75 -3.06 -16.10
N GLU A 59 -2.10 -2.58 -17.15
CA GLU A 59 -2.76 -1.84 -18.24
C GLU A 59 -3.89 -2.66 -18.90
N CYS A 60 -3.71 -3.98 -18.97
CA CYS A 60 -4.73 -4.89 -19.48
C CYS A 60 -6.04 -4.85 -18.68
N ILE A 61 -5.99 -4.56 -17.37
CA ILE A 61 -7.18 -4.43 -16.52
C ILE A 61 -7.99 -3.22 -16.97
N CYS A 62 -7.34 -2.06 -17.15
CA CYS A 62 -8.01 -0.85 -17.61
C CYS A 62 -8.53 -0.95 -19.05
N ALA A 63 -7.85 -1.73 -19.91
CA ALA A 63 -8.26 -1.90 -21.31
C ALA A 63 -9.40 -2.91 -21.52
N CYS A 64 -9.73 -3.72 -20.51
CA CYS A 64 -10.74 -4.76 -20.65
C CYS A 64 -12.14 -4.24 -20.28
N ASN A 65 -13.00 -4.06 -21.29
CA ASN A 65 -14.40 -3.65 -21.10
C ASN A 65 -15.35 -4.80 -20.70
N PHE A 66 -14.82 -5.99 -20.39
CA PHE A 66 -15.60 -7.20 -20.14
C PHE A 66 -15.29 -7.84 -18.79
N ASP A 67 -14.51 -7.16 -17.93
CA ASP A 67 -14.02 -7.69 -16.65
C ASP A 67 -13.39 -9.09 -16.76
N ALA A 68 -12.75 -9.35 -17.90
CA ALA A 68 -12.12 -10.63 -18.21
C ALA A 68 -10.70 -10.74 -17.64
N VAL A 69 -10.14 -9.65 -17.12
CA VAL A 69 -8.83 -9.66 -16.47
C VAL A 69 -9.04 -9.74 -14.96
N SER A 70 -8.64 -10.87 -14.38
CA SER A 70 -8.71 -11.12 -12.95
C SER A 70 -7.59 -10.39 -12.22
N ILE A 71 -7.97 -9.63 -11.20
CA ILE A 71 -7.04 -9.05 -10.23
C ILE A 71 -6.78 -10.13 -9.18
N ASN A 72 -5.52 -10.50 -9.02
CA ASN A 72 -5.12 -11.34 -7.89
C ASN A 72 -4.91 -10.42 -6.69
N TRP A 73 -5.73 -10.60 -5.65
CA TRP A 73 -5.72 -9.80 -4.43
C TRP A 73 -4.86 -10.39 -3.32
N LYS A 74 -4.16 -11.52 -3.56
CA LYS A 74 -3.33 -12.22 -2.55
C LYS A 74 -1.95 -11.58 -2.35
N GLU A 75 -1.87 -10.25 -2.27
CA GLU A 75 -0.61 -9.52 -2.10
C GLU A 75 -0.06 -9.80 -0.68
N ASP A 76 1.24 -10.08 -0.55
CA ASP A 76 1.85 -10.12 0.79
C ASP A 76 1.87 -8.69 1.35
N PRO A 77 1.18 -8.41 2.48
CA PRO A 77 1.12 -7.07 3.05
C PRO A 77 2.51 -6.48 3.33
N ARG A 78 3.53 -7.30 3.60
CA ARG A 78 4.91 -6.85 3.81
C ARG A 78 5.52 -6.26 2.55
N VAL A 79 5.29 -6.89 1.40
CA VAL A 79 5.79 -6.38 0.09
C VAL A 79 5.15 -5.03 -0.22
N PHE A 80 3.84 -4.91 0.02
CA PHE A 80 3.12 -3.65 -0.12
C PHE A 80 3.70 -2.56 0.80
N CYS A 81 3.85 -2.84 2.11
CA CYS A 81 4.40 -1.89 3.08
C CYS A 81 5.84 -1.45 2.73
N ARG A 82 6.71 -2.37 2.28
CA ARG A 82 8.08 -2.03 1.85
C ARG A 82 8.08 -1.08 0.64
N ARG A 83 7.22 -1.31 -0.34
CA ARG A 83 7.07 -0.41 -1.50
C ARG A 83 6.51 0.96 -1.11
N MET A 84 5.64 0.99 -0.11
CA MET A 84 5.14 2.24 0.47
C MET A 84 6.28 3.04 1.10
N ILE A 85 7.17 2.40 1.86
CA ILE A 85 8.39 2.99 2.41
C ILE A 85 9.31 3.51 1.30
N ASP A 86 9.58 2.72 0.27
CA ASP A 86 10.44 3.14 -0.85
C ASP A 86 9.85 4.35 -1.60
N THR A 87 8.53 4.38 -1.76
CA THR A 87 7.82 5.51 -2.36
C THR A 87 7.92 6.75 -1.48
N ALA A 88 7.65 6.63 -0.18
CA ALA A 88 7.74 7.72 0.79
C ALA A 88 9.15 8.29 0.83
N LYS A 89 10.19 7.45 0.91
CA LYS A 89 11.59 7.88 0.88
C LYS A 89 11.91 8.66 -0.39
N THR A 90 11.49 8.15 -1.55
CA THR A 90 11.74 8.81 -2.85
C THR A 90 11.11 10.19 -2.89
N ILE A 91 9.87 10.31 -2.44
CA ILE A 91 9.14 11.57 -2.32
C ILE A 91 9.87 12.54 -1.38
N LEU A 92 10.16 12.10 -0.16
CA LEU A 92 10.76 12.94 0.88
C LEU A 92 12.19 13.36 0.56
N SER A 93 12.88 12.63 -0.32
CA SER A 93 14.20 13.04 -0.84
C SER A 93 14.16 14.33 -1.67
N LYS A 94 12.98 14.72 -2.17
CA LYS A 94 12.80 15.95 -2.97
C LYS A 94 12.68 17.22 -2.11
N PHE A 95 12.51 17.07 -0.80
CA PHE A 95 12.32 18.18 0.13
C PHE A 95 13.49 18.24 1.11
N LYS A 96 14.06 19.45 1.27
CA LYS A 96 15.15 19.69 2.24
C LYS A 96 14.60 19.75 3.66
N ASN A 97 13.64 20.63 3.89
CA ASN A 97 13.01 20.84 5.19
C ASN A 97 11.66 20.13 5.22
N LYS A 98 11.41 19.37 6.29
CA LYS A 98 10.25 18.49 6.43
C LYS A 98 9.76 18.59 7.87
N ILE A 99 8.46 18.81 8.01
CA ILE A 99 7.74 18.77 9.29
C ILE A 99 6.53 17.88 9.05
N PHE A 100 6.33 16.93 9.96
CA PHE A 100 5.23 15.98 9.93
C PHE A 100 4.35 16.26 11.14
N ILE A 101 3.04 16.23 10.93
CA ILE A 101 2.03 16.46 11.96
C ILE A 101 1.01 15.33 11.80
N THR A 102 0.73 14.64 12.90
CA THR A 102 -0.28 13.59 12.98
C THR A 102 -1.36 14.01 13.97
N LEU A 103 -2.62 13.91 13.56
CA LEU A 103 -3.77 14.07 14.42
C LEU A 103 -4.23 12.66 14.78
N ALA A 104 -3.92 12.22 15.99
CA ALA A 104 -4.30 10.93 16.52
C ALA A 104 -5.57 11.10 17.37
N LEU A 105 -6.68 11.26 16.66
CA LEU A 105 -8.03 11.50 17.17
C LEU A 105 -8.96 10.46 16.55
N ASP A 106 -10.07 10.14 17.22
CA ASP A 106 -11.12 9.26 16.71
C ASP A 106 -10.56 7.91 16.18
N ILE A 107 -9.65 7.30 16.94
CA ILE A 107 -8.88 6.11 16.53
C ILE A 107 -9.76 4.86 16.51
N THR A 108 -10.08 4.40 15.29
CA THR A 108 -10.86 3.17 15.01
C THR A 108 -9.98 2.03 14.48
N LYS A 109 -10.56 0.83 14.37
CA LYS A 109 -9.85 -0.35 13.87
C LYS A 109 -9.68 -0.30 12.36
N GLU A 110 -10.77 -0.03 11.65
CA GLU A 110 -10.83 -0.06 10.20
C GLU A 110 -10.87 1.36 9.63
N CYS A 111 -10.44 1.51 8.37
CA CYS A 111 -10.55 2.79 7.68
C CYS A 111 -12.02 3.14 7.42
N ASP A 112 -12.38 4.43 7.42
CA ASP A 112 -13.73 4.94 7.15
C ASP A 112 -14.39 4.37 5.87
N CYS A 113 -13.57 4.01 4.88
CA CYS A 113 -14.03 3.41 3.62
C CYS A 113 -14.64 2.01 3.76
N ILE A 114 -14.33 1.30 4.85
CA ILE A 114 -14.77 -0.08 5.13
C ILE A 114 -15.43 -0.20 6.51
N SER A 115 -15.38 0.87 7.30
CA SER A 115 -15.98 0.97 8.62
C SER A 115 -17.49 0.74 8.58
N THR A 116 -18.02 0.17 9.67
CA THR A 116 -19.47 0.06 9.88
C THR A 116 -19.99 1.14 10.81
N LYS A 117 -21.31 1.30 10.93
CA LYS A 117 -21.90 2.28 11.87
C LYS A 117 -21.63 1.93 13.35
N ASP A 118 -21.34 0.67 13.62
CA ASP A 118 -21.11 0.14 14.96
C ASP A 118 -19.60 -0.04 15.26
N GLU A 119 -18.74 0.55 14.44
CA GLU A 119 -17.29 0.58 14.62
C GLU A 119 -16.96 1.20 15.98
N LYS A 120 -16.17 0.48 16.78
CA LYS A 120 -15.77 0.96 18.11
C LYS A 120 -14.43 1.67 18.01
N MET A 121 -14.32 2.71 18.82
CA MET A 121 -13.06 3.33 19.17
C MET A 121 -12.15 2.30 19.81
N ILE A 122 -10.91 2.21 19.31
CA ILE A 122 -9.92 1.25 19.78
C ILE A 122 -8.87 1.86 20.72
N SER A 123 -8.83 3.19 20.80
CA SER A 123 -7.95 3.95 21.67
C SER A 123 -8.61 5.30 21.97
N GLU A 124 -8.27 5.89 23.11
CA GLU A 124 -8.58 7.29 23.39
C GLU A 124 -7.79 8.25 22.48
N ASP A 125 -8.26 9.49 22.39
CA ASP A 125 -7.57 10.54 21.66
C ASP A 125 -6.20 10.83 22.28
N ILE A 126 -5.15 10.71 21.47
CA ILE A 126 -3.78 11.04 21.88
C ILE A 126 -3.52 12.53 21.65
N GLY A 127 -4.17 13.13 20.65
CA GLY A 127 -4.06 14.54 20.31
C GLY A 127 -3.19 14.79 19.07
N ILE A 128 -2.44 15.89 19.10
CA ILE A 128 -1.60 16.33 17.97
C ILE A 128 -0.14 16.00 18.28
N LEU A 129 0.50 15.24 17.40
CA LEU A 129 1.93 14.94 17.47
C LEU A 129 2.63 15.57 16.28
N ALA A 130 3.87 16.00 16.47
CA ALA A 130 4.68 16.54 15.41
C ALA A 130 6.15 16.13 15.54
N SER A 131 6.82 15.97 14.40
CA SER A 131 8.25 15.67 14.34
C SER A 131 8.83 16.12 13.00
N THR A 132 10.15 16.30 12.94
CA THR A 132 10.88 16.43 11.68
C THR A 132 11.29 15.07 11.09
N ASP A 133 11.06 13.98 11.82
CA ASP A 133 11.35 12.60 11.42
C ASP A 133 10.04 11.79 11.38
N ILE A 134 9.62 11.40 10.18
CA ILE A 134 8.35 10.70 9.94
C ILE A 134 8.31 9.33 10.60
N LEU A 135 9.42 8.60 10.63
CA LEU A 135 9.43 7.23 11.15
C LEU A 135 9.28 7.24 12.67
N SER A 136 9.97 8.19 13.32
CA SER A 136 9.86 8.39 14.76
C SER A 136 8.45 8.82 15.18
N LEU A 137 7.79 9.65 14.36
CA LEU A 137 6.43 10.13 14.62
C LEU A 137 5.42 8.98 14.54
N ASP A 138 5.45 8.22 13.45
CA ASP A 138 4.57 7.06 13.25
C ASP A 138 4.80 6.02 14.35
N LYS A 139 6.08 5.78 14.74
CA LYS A 139 6.42 4.86 15.82
C LYS A 139 5.87 5.35 17.17
N ALA A 140 5.99 6.65 17.47
CA ALA A 140 5.47 7.23 18.70
C ALA A 140 3.95 7.11 18.80
N VAL A 141 3.23 7.35 17.71
CA VAL A 141 1.76 7.18 17.67
C VAL A 141 1.38 5.72 17.95
N VAL A 142 2.02 4.77 17.26
CA VAL A 142 1.73 3.34 17.46
C VAL A 142 2.07 2.90 18.89
N ASP A 143 3.17 3.40 19.47
CA ASP A 143 3.55 3.08 20.85
C ASP A 143 2.56 3.66 21.87
N LEU A 144 2.05 4.86 21.64
CA LEU A 144 1.04 5.48 22.50
C LEU A 144 -0.31 4.75 22.41
N ILE A 145 -0.75 4.36 21.21
CA ILE A 145 -1.97 3.54 21.04
C ILE A 145 -1.82 2.20 21.78
N ASN A 146 -0.66 1.55 21.67
CA ASN A 146 -0.43 0.25 22.32
C ASN A 146 -0.32 0.31 23.85
N GLN A 147 -0.12 1.50 24.44
CA GLN A 147 -0.13 1.68 25.90
C GLN A 147 -1.56 1.64 26.48
N ASP A 148 -2.56 2.00 25.67
CA ASP A 148 -3.96 2.23 26.07
C ASP A 148 -4.84 0.95 26.09
N HIS A 149 -4.26 -0.18 26.49
CA HIS A 149 -4.98 -1.43 26.88
C HIS A 149 -5.56 -2.37 25.82
N HIS A 150 -5.39 -2.14 24.51
CA HIS A 150 -5.63 -3.18 23.52
C HIS A 150 -4.46 -3.28 22.54
N ARG A 151 -3.69 -4.38 22.62
CA ARG A 151 -2.50 -4.67 21.80
C ARG A 151 -2.85 -4.92 20.31
N HIS A 152 -3.57 -4.00 19.68
CA HIS A 152 -4.14 -4.17 18.35
C HIS A 152 -3.08 -4.28 17.26
N PHE A 153 -1.92 -3.64 17.44
CA PHE A 153 -0.84 -3.70 16.47
C PHE A 153 0.19 -4.82 16.73
N LYS A 154 0.00 -5.68 17.74
CA LYS A 154 0.93 -6.80 18.00
C LYS A 154 0.74 -8.01 17.08
N ASP A 155 -0.40 -8.14 16.42
CA ASP A 155 -0.75 -9.35 15.64
C ASP A 155 -0.39 -9.30 14.15
N ALA A 156 0.43 -8.35 13.70
CA ALA A 156 0.94 -8.40 12.33
C ALA A 156 2.38 -7.91 12.29
N GLY A 157 3.33 -8.85 12.26
CA GLY A 157 4.75 -8.57 11.99
C GLY A 157 5.01 -7.75 10.72
N VAL A 158 3.97 -7.45 9.94
CA VAL A 158 3.92 -6.44 8.88
C VAL A 158 4.33 -5.05 9.37
N TYR A 159 3.81 -4.56 10.50
CA TYR A 159 4.13 -3.20 10.99
C TYR A 159 5.56 -3.11 11.52
N GLU A 160 5.99 -4.12 12.26
CA GLU A 160 7.37 -4.23 12.72
C GLU A 160 8.35 -4.33 11.54
N ASP A 161 8.03 -5.14 10.52
CA ASP A 161 8.80 -5.20 9.27
C ASP A 161 8.83 -3.83 8.57
N MET A 162 7.71 -3.11 8.53
CA MET A 162 7.63 -1.79 7.91
C MET A 162 8.53 -0.77 8.63
N PHE A 163 8.49 -0.72 9.96
CA PHE A 163 9.35 0.15 10.77
C PHE A 163 10.83 -0.19 10.60
N ASN A 164 11.19 -1.47 10.74
CA ASN A 164 12.57 -1.94 10.59
C ASN A 164 13.09 -1.70 9.17
N TYR A 165 12.28 -1.97 8.15
CA TYR A 165 12.63 -1.68 6.76
C TYR A 165 12.81 -0.17 6.53
N GLY A 166 11.89 0.66 7.03
CA GLY A 166 11.98 2.12 7.01
C GLY A 166 13.29 2.65 7.59
N SER A 167 13.66 2.16 8.76
CA SER A 167 14.91 2.48 9.44
C SER A 167 16.13 2.04 8.61
N SER A 168 16.13 0.79 8.12
CA SER A 168 17.22 0.25 7.28
C SER A 168 17.41 1.00 5.96
N LYS A 169 16.34 1.62 5.44
CA LYS A 169 16.37 2.47 4.25
C LYS A 169 16.72 3.92 4.57
N GLY A 170 16.90 4.30 5.83
CA GLY A 170 17.20 5.68 6.23
C GLY A 170 16.04 6.63 5.98
N LEU A 171 14.79 6.16 6.15
CA LEU A 171 13.60 7.02 6.11
C LEU A 171 13.51 7.90 7.37
N GLY A 172 14.00 7.38 8.50
CA GLY A 172 13.97 8.02 9.81
C GLY A 172 14.49 7.07 10.89
N ASN A 173 14.30 7.46 12.14
CA ASN A 173 14.78 6.72 13.32
C ASN A 173 13.63 6.07 14.07
N LEU A 174 13.90 4.94 14.72
CA LEU A 174 12.93 4.25 15.60
C LEU A 174 12.97 4.75 17.03
N GLU A 175 14.11 5.29 17.46
CA GLU A 175 14.25 5.91 18.77
C GLU A 175 13.76 7.35 18.73
N TYR A 176 13.06 7.75 19.79
CA TYR A 176 12.51 9.09 19.92
C TYR A 176 12.41 9.49 21.40
N ASN A 177 12.38 10.79 21.64
CA ASN A 177 12.07 11.36 22.95
C ASN A 177 10.75 12.12 22.87
N LEU A 178 9.76 11.71 23.67
CA LEU A 178 8.45 12.36 23.67
C LEU A 178 8.48 13.58 24.60
N ILE A 179 8.30 14.77 24.01
CA ILE A 179 8.23 16.04 24.74
C ILE A 179 6.78 16.51 24.75
N LYS A 180 6.20 16.64 25.94
CA LYS A 180 4.87 17.25 26.12
C LYS A 180 5.04 18.75 26.35
N VAL A 181 4.30 19.55 25.58
CA VAL A 181 4.33 21.02 25.60
C VAL A 181 2.98 21.53 26.06
#